data_AF-A0A8J4YAQ3-F1
#
_entry.id   AF-A0A8J4YAQ3-F1
#
_cell.length_a   1.000
_cell.length_b   1.000
_cell.length_c   1.000
_cell.angle_alpha   90.00
_cell.angle_beta   90.00
_cell.angle_gamma   90.00
#
_symmetry.space_group_name_H-M   'P 1'
#
loop_
_entity.id
_entity.type
_entity.pdbx_description
1 polymer ?
#
loop_
_entity_poly.entity_id
_entity_poly.type
_entity_poly.pdbx_seq_one_letter_code
_entity_poly.pdbx_strand_id
1 'polypeptide(L)'
;MPDDHLTEAIRDSRDNLIAGLKLHLSQFQPRDDYRELLELSVIVSRRDAGPRHSIRRPWGSPSRPVWVAKLIYAVKIYLFRGQANLTARESAGILRYVKFIVSVYVPAWYAAPSPTSAPANDLAFLKDLVGYEDKSLAKALGPTTSRDATCGI
;
A
#
# COMPACT_ATOMS: atom_id res chain seq x y z
N MET A 1 20.93 1.95 25.16
CA MET A 1 19.94 1.15 24.41
C MET A 1 18.55 1.60 24.85
N PRO A 2 17.84 2.39 24.03
CA PRO A 2 16.43 2.72 24.29
C PRO A 2 15.62 2.83 22.97
N ASP A 3 15.12 1.71 22.42
CA ASP A 3 14.29 1.72 21.19
C ASP A 3 13.07 0.77 21.28
N ASP A 4 12.76 0.20 22.46
CA ASP A 4 11.73 -0.83 22.58
C ASP A 4 10.31 -0.30 22.29
N HIS A 5 9.93 0.88 22.81
CA HIS A 5 8.58 1.43 22.59
C HIS A 5 8.30 1.88 21.15
N LEU A 6 9.33 2.32 20.42
CA LEU A 6 9.19 2.70 19.01
C LEU A 6 9.01 1.44 18.15
N THR A 7 9.76 0.37 18.44
CA THR A 7 9.57 -0.93 17.78
C THR A 7 8.25 -1.59 18.14
N GLU A 8 7.75 -1.41 19.37
CA GLU A 8 6.42 -1.88 19.79
C GLU A 8 5.30 -1.12 19.06
N ALA A 9 5.35 0.21 18.98
CA ALA A 9 4.32 0.98 18.26
C ALA A 9 4.30 0.66 16.74
N ILE A 10 5.47 0.47 16.12
CA ILE A 10 5.59 0.04 14.73
C ILE A 10 5.04 -1.39 14.57
N ARG A 11 5.29 -2.26 15.54
CA ARG A 11 4.77 -3.63 15.58
C ARG A 11 3.26 -3.65 15.79
N ASP A 12 2.70 -2.82 16.66
CA ASP A 12 1.27 -2.73 16.93
C ASP A 12 0.51 -2.16 15.73
N SER A 13 1.06 -1.12 15.09
CA SER A 13 0.53 -0.58 13.84
C SER A 13 0.53 -1.64 12.73
N ARG A 14 1.61 -2.44 12.63
CA ARG A 14 1.71 -3.58 11.72
C ARG A 14 0.73 -4.70 12.07
N ASP A 15 0.57 -5.03 13.34
CA ASP A 15 -0.27 -6.14 13.79
C ASP A 15 -1.77 -5.77 13.63
N ASN A 16 -2.13 -4.51 13.86
CA ASN A 16 -3.45 -3.94 13.52
C ASN A 16 -3.71 -3.97 12.01
N LEU A 17 -2.72 -3.61 11.20
CA LEU A 17 -2.81 -3.69 9.74
C LEU A 17 -3.01 -5.14 9.28
N ILE A 18 -2.26 -6.09 9.83
CA ILE A 18 -2.41 -7.53 9.54
C ILE A 18 -3.80 -8.03 9.97
N ALA A 19 -4.29 -7.61 11.13
CA ALA A 19 -5.63 -7.97 11.61
C ALA A 19 -6.72 -7.45 10.67
N GLY A 20 -6.61 -6.19 10.23
CA GLY A 20 -7.51 -5.58 9.24
C GLY A 20 -7.49 -6.31 7.89
N LEU A 21 -6.30 -6.64 7.38
CA LEU A 21 -6.15 -7.39 6.13
C LEU A 21 -6.80 -8.79 6.21
N LYS A 22 -6.60 -9.50 7.32
CA LYS A 22 -7.21 -10.83 7.54
C LYS A 22 -8.73 -10.74 7.65
N LEU A 23 -9.25 -9.71 8.31
CA LEU A 23 -10.68 -9.47 8.39
C LEU A 23 -11.28 -9.29 6.99
N HIS A 24 -10.66 -8.48 6.14
CA HIS A 24 -11.13 -8.31 4.76
C HIS A 24 -10.96 -9.55 3.89
N LEU A 25 -9.94 -10.37 4.14
CA LEU A 25 -9.76 -11.64 3.43
C LEU A 25 -10.86 -12.66 3.78
N SER A 26 -11.45 -12.57 4.97
CA SER A 26 -12.61 -13.39 5.36
C SER A 26 -13.93 -12.94 4.72
N GLN A 27 -13.98 -11.70 4.21
CA GLN A 27 -15.15 -11.16 3.52
C GLN A 27 -15.16 -11.57 2.05
N PHE A 28 -16.35 -11.56 1.44
CA PHE A 28 -16.48 -11.78 0.01
C PHE A 28 -15.79 -10.66 -0.76
N GLN A 29 -14.72 -11.02 -1.48
CA GLN A 29 -14.04 -10.10 -2.38
C GLN A 29 -14.71 -10.17 -3.75
N PRO A 30 -15.22 -9.05 -4.29
CA PRO A 30 -15.91 -9.06 -5.58
C PRO A 30 -15.00 -9.40 -6.77
N ARG A 31 -13.67 -9.38 -6.59
CA ARG A 31 -12.68 -9.69 -7.65
C ARG A 31 -11.49 -10.45 -7.09
N ASP A 32 -11.01 -11.43 -7.85
CA ASP A 32 -9.83 -12.24 -7.50
C ASP A 32 -8.54 -11.42 -7.37
N ASP A 33 -8.36 -10.38 -8.20
CA ASP A 33 -7.17 -9.51 -8.15
C ASP A 33 -7.05 -8.76 -6.80
N TYR A 34 -8.18 -8.45 -6.15
CA TYR A 34 -8.19 -7.81 -4.84
C TYR A 34 -7.78 -8.77 -3.74
N ARG A 35 -8.25 -10.01 -3.84
CA ARG A 35 -7.82 -11.08 -2.94
C ARG A 35 -6.31 -11.32 -3.06
N GLU A 36 -5.77 -11.36 -4.28
CA GLU A 36 -4.33 -11.53 -4.49
C GLU A 36 -3.53 -10.36 -3.89
N LEU A 37 -3.96 -9.11 -4.07
CA LEU A 37 -3.29 -7.95 -3.48
C LEU A 37 -3.29 -8.01 -1.94
N LEU A 38 -4.40 -8.43 -1.32
CA LEU A 38 -4.51 -8.61 0.14
C LEU A 38 -3.62 -9.75 0.65
N GLU A 39 -3.57 -10.88 -0.06
CA GLU A 39 -2.68 -11.99 0.29
C GLU A 39 -1.21 -11.54 0.23
N LEU A 40 -0.82 -10.83 -0.83
CA LEU A 40 0.54 -10.29 -1.02
C LEU A 40 0.92 -9.24 0.02
N SER A 41 -0.01 -8.35 0.39
CA SER A 41 0.26 -7.33 1.41
C SER A 41 0.46 -7.95 2.80
N VAL A 42 -0.27 -9.02 3.13
CA VAL A 42 -0.02 -9.81 4.34
C VAL A 42 1.39 -10.39 4.29
N ILE A 43 1.79 -11.05 3.20
CA ILE A 43 3.11 -11.69 3.07
C ILE A 43 4.25 -10.67 3.23
N VAL A 44 4.12 -9.50 2.59
CA VAL A 44 5.10 -8.41 2.72
C VAL A 44 5.19 -7.91 4.17
N SER A 45 4.05 -7.78 4.85
CA SER A 45 3.97 -7.27 6.23
C SER A 45 4.52 -8.26 7.26
N ARG A 46 4.33 -9.56 7.02
CA ARG A 46 4.62 -10.61 7.98
C ARG A 46 6.11 -10.97 8.06
N ARG A 47 6.91 -10.63 7.05
CA ARG A 47 8.33 -11.03 6.88
C ARG A 47 8.57 -12.56 6.92
N ASP A 48 7.55 -13.39 7.16
CA ASP A 48 7.60 -14.84 7.11
C ASP A 48 6.74 -15.39 5.96
N ALA A 49 7.21 -16.49 5.38
CA ALA A 49 6.49 -17.23 4.34
C ALA A 49 5.32 -17.99 4.97
N GLY A 50 4.19 -17.30 5.11
CA GLY A 50 2.91 -17.93 5.44
C GLY A 50 2.47 -18.98 4.40
N PRO A 51 1.30 -19.62 4.58
CA PRO A 51 0.87 -20.75 3.74
C PRO A 51 0.91 -20.41 2.25
N ARG A 52 1.26 -21.41 1.43
CA ARG A 52 1.43 -21.33 -0.04
C ARG A 52 0.31 -20.48 -0.66
N HIS A 53 0.68 -19.30 -1.12
CA HIS A 53 -0.18 -18.43 -1.91
C HIS A 53 -0.02 -18.80 -3.39
N SER A 54 -1.13 -19.06 -4.07
CA SER A 54 -1.11 -19.28 -5.52
C SER A 54 -0.82 -17.94 -6.20
N ILE A 55 0.40 -17.75 -6.71
CA ILE A 55 0.71 -16.61 -7.60
C ILE A 55 -0.08 -16.84 -8.87
N ARG A 56 -1.18 -16.10 -9.03
CA ARG A 56 -2.07 -16.27 -10.18
C ARG A 56 -1.52 -15.45 -11.34
N ARG A 57 -1.71 -15.97 -12.55
CA ARG A 57 -1.55 -15.16 -13.76
C ARG A 57 -2.71 -14.18 -13.82
N PRO A 58 -2.48 -12.88 -14.04
CA PRO A 58 -3.55 -11.95 -14.36
C PRO A 58 -4.32 -12.53 -15.54
N TRP A 59 -5.62 -12.74 -15.37
CA TRP A 59 -6.44 -13.38 -16.40
C TRP A 59 -6.55 -12.45 -17.63
N GLY A 60 -6.54 -12.99 -18.84
CA GLY A 60 -6.32 -12.22 -20.09
C GLY A 60 -7.50 -11.35 -20.56
N SER A 61 -8.13 -10.56 -19.68
CA SER A 61 -9.26 -9.69 -20.04
C SER A 61 -8.86 -8.21 -20.15
N PRO A 62 -9.21 -7.52 -21.26
CA PRO A 62 -8.82 -6.12 -21.53
C PRO A 62 -9.60 -5.06 -20.73
N SER A 63 -10.66 -5.43 -20.00
CA SER A 63 -11.49 -4.51 -19.20
C SER A 63 -11.05 -4.37 -17.74
N ARG A 64 -9.77 -4.68 -17.45
CA ARG A 64 -9.23 -4.57 -16.09
C ARG A 64 -8.77 -3.15 -15.78
N PRO A 65 -8.92 -2.66 -14.54
CA PRO A 65 -8.18 -1.50 -14.09
C PRO A 65 -6.68 -1.86 -14.07
N VAL A 66 -5.99 -1.52 -15.17
CA VAL A 66 -4.55 -1.74 -15.42
C VAL A 66 -3.69 -1.29 -14.23
N TRP A 67 -4.18 -0.35 -13.45
CA TRP A 67 -3.54 0.18 -12.26
C TRP A 67 -3.36 -0.85 -11.13
N VAL A 68 -4.34 -1.72 -10.86
CA VAL A 68 -4.20 -2.73 -9.79
C VAL A 68 -3.20 -3.82 -10.17
N ALA A 69 -3.15 -4.19 -11.46
CA ALA A 69 -2.14 -5.10 -11.97
C ALA A 69 -0.72 -4.55 -11.80
N LYS A 70 -0.51 -3.24 -11.96
CA LYS A 70 0.78 -2.57 -11.70
C LYS A 70 1.18 -2.67 -10.23
N LEU A 71 0.24 -2.51 -9.30
CA LEU A 71 0.48 -2.65 -7.86
C LEU A 71 0.90 -4.07 -7.49
N ILE A 72 0.13 -5.06 -7.96
CA ILE A 72 0.43 -6.49 -7.76
C ILE A 72 1.81 -6.82 -8.31
N TYR A 73 2.13 -6.34 -9.52
CA TYR A 73 3.42 -6.60 -10.14
C TYR A 73 4.57 -5.97 -9.37
N ALA A 74 4.43 -4.73 -8.88
CA ALA A 74 5.45 -4.10 -8.05
C ALA A 74 5.71 -4.87 -6.75
N VAL A 75 4.66 -5.36 -6.10
CA VAL A 75 4.78 -6.21 -4.91
C VAL A 75 5.47 -7.54 -5.24
N LYS A 76 5.13 -8.17 -6.36
CA LYS A 76 5.79 -9.39 -6.84
C LYS A 76 7.28 -9.16 -7.12
N ILE A 77 7.64 -8.06 -7.79
CA ILE A 77 9.06 -7.71 -8.03
C ILE A 77 9.80 -7.57 -6.70
N TYR A 78 9.19 -6.91 -5.70
CA TYR A 78 9.81 -6.79 -4.37
C TYR A 78 10.02 -8.14 -3.68
N LEU A 79 9.06 -9.06 -3.78
CA LEU A 79 9.16 -10.41 -3.20
C LEU A 79 10.24 -11.24 -3.91
N PHE A 80 10.30 -11.18 -5.23
CA PHE A 80 11.26 -11.91 -6.06
C PHE A 80 12.54 -11.12 -6.38
N ARG A 81 12.82 -10.06 -5.62
CA ARG A 81 13.99 -9.19 -5.87
C ARG A 81 15.34 -9.92 -5.79
N GLY A 82 15.39 -11.08 -5.11
CA GLY A 82 16.60 -11.91 -5.07
C GLY A 82 16.85 -12.70 -6.36
N GLN A 83 15.84 -12.84 -7.23
CA GLN A 83 15.96 -13.46 -8.56
C GLN A 83 16.01 -12.42 -9.68
N ALA A 84 15.52 -11.20 -9.42
CA ALA A 84 15.60 -10.10 -10.35
C ALA A 84 16.94 -9.37 -10.16
N ASN A 85 17.68 -9.17 -11.25
CA ASN A 85 18.93 -8.39 -11.26
C ASN A 85 18.65 -6.89 -11.13
N LEU A 86 18.16 -6.47 -9.95
CA LEU A 86 17.83 -5.10 -9.63
C LEU A 86 19.07 -4.34 -9.16
N THR A 87 19.20 -3.10 -9.61
CA THR A 87 20.19 -2.18 -9.04
C THR A 87 19.80 -1.77 -7.62
N ALA A 88 20.78 -1.30 -6.83
CA ALA A 88 20.54 -0.78 -5.48
C ALA A 88 19.51 0.38 -5.47
N ARG A 89 19.48 1.19 -6.53
CA ARG A 89 18.52 2.29 -6.70
C ARG A 89 17.11 1.78 -6.98
N GLU A 90 16.97 0.82 -7.89
CA GLU A 90 15.65 0.27 -8.25
C GLU A 90 15.03 -0.50 -7.08
N SER A 91 15.83 -1.31 -6.40
CA SER A 91 15.39 -2.04 -5.20
C SER A 91 14.92 -1.10 -4.08
N ALA A 92 15.63 -0.01 -3.83
CA ALA A 92 15.19 1.02 -2.87
C ALA A 92 13.89 1.71 -3.31
N GLY A 93 13.76 2.03 -4.60
CA GLY A 93 12.55 2.62 -5.16
C GLY A 93 11.33 1.69 -5.07
N ILE A 94 11.52 0.41 -5.36
CA ILE A 94 10.46 -0.61 -5.27
C ILE A 94 10.07 -0.84 -3.81
N LEU A 95 11.03 -0.93 -2.88
CA LEU A 95 10.72 -1.03 -1.45
C LEU A 95 9.88 0.16 -0.97
N ARG A 96 10.28 1.37 -1.34
CA ARG A 96 9.57 2.61 -1.03
C ARG A 96 8.13 2.59 -1.58
N TYR A 97 7.97 2.14 -2.82
CA TYR A 97 6.65 2.04 -3.46
C TYR A 97 5.78 0.96 -2.79
N VAL A 98 6.33 -0.22 -2.50
CA VAL A 98 5.59 -1.30 -1.81
C VAL A 98 5.20 -0.90 -0.39
N LYS A 99 6.07 -0.20 0.35
CA LYS A 99 5.75 0.35 1.68
C LYS A 99 4.51 1.25 1.60
N PHE A 100 4.47 2.15 0.61
CA PHE A 100 3.31 3.03 0.39
C PHE A 100 2.03 2.25 0.06
N ILE A 101 2.14 1.25 -0.83
CA ILE A 101 0.98 0.42 -1.22
C ILE A 101 0.36 -0.25 -0.01
N VAL A 102 1.18 -0.92 0.81
CA VAL A 102 0.69 -1.71 1.93
C VAL A 102 0.15 -0.83 3.05
N SER A 103 0.80 0.30 3.35
CA SER A 103 0.46 1.13 4.51
C SER A 103 -0.65 2.15 4.27
N VAL A 104 -0.76 2.69 3.04
CA VAL A 104 -1.70 3.80 2.75
C VAL A 104 -2.75 3.37 1.74
N TYR A 105 -2.34 2.77 0.63
CA TYR A 105 -3.26 2.49 -0.48
C TYR A 105 -4.21 1.33 -0.18
N VAL A 106 -3.70 0.20 0.30
CA VAL A 106 -4.53 -0.99 0.56
C VAL A 106 -5.61 -0.70 1.61
N PRO A 107 -5.32 -0.01 2.74
CA PRO A 107 -6.33 0.44 3.70
C PRO A 107 -7.48 1.27 3.11
N ALA A 108 -7.15 2.30 2.35
CA ALA A 108 -8.16 3.14 1.71
C ALA A 108 -8.95 2.38 0.63
N TRP A 109 -8.28 1.46 -0.08
CA TRP A 109 -8.88 0.74 -1.20
C TRP A 109 -9.95 -0.25 -0.77
N TYR A 110 -9.75 -1.03 0.29
CA TYR A 110 -10.79 -1.97 0.72
C TYR A 110 -12.00 -1.26 1.37
N ALA A 111 -11.83 -0.01 1.82
CA ALA A 111 -12.91 0.81 2.36
C ALA A 111 -13.77 1.49 1.26
N ALA A 112 -13.31 1.48 0.00
CA ALA A 112 -13.96 2.12 -1.15
C ALA A 112 -15.36 1.60 -1.56
N PRO A 113 -15.76 0.33 -1.34
CA PRO A 113 -17.06 -0.17 -1.81
C PRO A 113 -18.29 0.47 -1.15
N SER A 114 -18.12 1.23 -0.07
CA SER A 114 -19.22 1.89 0.62
C SER A 114 -19.37 3.34 0.13
N PRO A 115 -20.38 3.65 -0.72
CA PRO A 115 -20.55 4.99 -1.27
C PRO A 115 -20.91 6.02 -0.19
N THR A 116 -21.62 5.62 0.85
CA THR A 116 -22.04 6.50 1.95
C THR A 116 -20.84 6.95 2.81
N SER A 117 -19.81 6.11 2.91
CA SER A 117 -18.58 6.46 3.65
C SER A 117 -17.48 7.00 2.75
N ALA A 118 -17.67 7.09 1.44
CA ALA A 118 -16.66 7.55 0.49
C ALA A 118 -16.03 8.91 0.89
N PRO A 119 -16.80 9.96 1.26
CA PRO A 119 -16.20 11.25 1.62
C PRO A 119 -15.32 11.18 2.87
N ALA A 120 -15.73 10.37 3.86
CA ALA A 120 -14.97 10.18 5.09
C ALA A 120 -13.69 9.36 4.84
N ASN A 121 -13.79 8.32 4.00
CA ASN A 121 -12.68 7.48 3.61
C ASN A 121 -11.64 8.24 2.78
N ASP A 122 -12.09 9.09 1.84
CA ASP A 122 -11.22 9.96 1.04
C ASP A 122 -10.49 10.96 1.95
N LEU A 123 -11.19 11.57 2.91
CA LEU A 123 -10.58 12.50 3.86
C LEU A 123 -9.58 11.80 4.78
N ALA A 124 -9.88 10.59 5.25
CA ALA A 124 -8.96 9.79 6.04
C ALA A 124 -7.69 9.45 5.24
N PHE A 125 -7.85 9.01 3.99
CA PHE A 125 -6.74 8.74 3.08
C PHE A 125 -5.86 9.97 2.85
N LEU A 126 -6.45 11.15 2.67
CA LEU A 126 -5.69 12.40 2.52
C LEU A 126 -4.91 12.76 3.79
N LYS A 127 -5.49 12.53 4.98
CA LYS A 127 -4.79 12.73 6.26
C LYS A 127 -3.62 11.77 6.41
N ASP A 128 -3.84 10.50 6.08
CA ASP A 128 -2.79 9.46 6.12
C ASP A 128 -1.66 9.80 5.13
N LEU A 129 -2.00 10.34 3.96
CA LEU A 129 -1.04 10.78 2.96
C LEU A 129 -0.21 11.98 3.43
N VAL A 130 -0.83 12.96 4.08
CA VAL A 130 -0.14 14.14 4.66
C VAL A 130 0.76 13.71 5.83
N GLY A 131 0.32 12.73 6.62
CA GLY A 131 1.08 12.17 7.74
C GLY A 131 2.14 11.14 7.33
N TYR A 132 2.21 10.75 6.04
CA TYR A 132 3.13 9.73 5.58
C TYR A 132 4.58 10.22 5.66
N GLU A 133 5.45 9.35 6.18
CA GLU A 133 6.88 9.63 6.45
C GLU A 133 7.61 10.24 5.25
N ASP A 134 7.23 9.83 4.05
CA ASP A 134 7.85 10.28 2.82
C ASP A 134 7.22 11.57 2.27
N LYS A 135 7.75 12.69 2.76
CA LYS A 135 7.31 14.04 2.39
C LYS A 135 7.40 14.33 0.90
N SER A 136 8.30 13.67 0.17
CA SER A 136 8.44 13.88 -1.28
C SER A 136 7.34 13.18 -2.08
N LEU A 137 6.80 12.05 -1.60
CA LEU A 137 5.58 11.46 -2.14
C LEU A 137 4.34 12.27 -1.75
N ALA A 138 4.23 12.67 -0.48
CA ALA A 138 3.12 13.49 0.01
C ALA A 138 3.01 14.82 -0.77
N LYS A 139 4.14 15.48 -1.04
CA LYS A 139 4.20 16.73 -1.82
C LYS A 139 3.87 16.53 -3.31
N ALA A 140 4.20 15.38 -3.89
CA ALA A 140 3.91 15.09 -5.30
C ALA A 140 2.42 14.78 -5.56
N LEU A 141 1.69 14.33 -4.52
CA LEU A 141 0.29 13.91 -4.61
C LEU A 141 -0.70 14.93 -4.02
N GLY A 142 -0.25 15.77 -3.09
CA GLY A 142 -1.05 16.90 -2.62
C GLY A 142 -1.21 17.96 -3.72
N PRO A 143 -2.29 18.77 -3.70
CA PRO A 143 -2.36 19.94 -4.57
C PRO A 143 -1.12 20.78 -4.31
N THR A 144 -0.40 21.15 -5.36
CA THR A 144 0.60 22.21 -5.31
C THR A 144 -0.13 23.51 -5.00
N THR A 145 -0.52 23.72 -3.75
CA THR A 145 -0.73 25.08 -3.26
C THR A 145 0.66 25.72 -3.28
N SER A 146 1.02 26.27 -4.45
CA SER A 146 1.87 27.44 -4.51
C SER A 146 1.22 28.44 -3.57
N ARG A 147 1.80 28.54 -2.38
CA ARG A 147 1.69 29.72 -1.55
C ARG A 147 2.85 30.63 -1.94
N ASP A 148 2.83 31.13 -3.17
CA ASP A 148 3.56 32.35 -3.50
C ASP A 148 2.67 33.53 -3.14
N ALA A 149 2.51 33.72 -1.83
CA ALA A 149 2.01 34.95 -1.25
C ALA A 149 3.22 35.75 -0.77
N THR A 150 3.85 36.51 -1.67
CA THR A 150 4.66 37.70 -1.33
C THR A 150 4.98 38.52 -2.58
N CYS A 151 4.27 39.64 -2.77
CA CYS A 151 4.74 40.99 -3.14
C CYS A 151 3.45 41.81 -3.36
N GLY A 152 3.10 42.87 -2.62
CA GLY A 152 3.95 43.96 -2.13
C GLY A 152 3.62 45.21 -2.96
N ILE A 153 2.81 46.11 -2.35
CA ILE A 153 2.29 47.43 -2.81
C ILE A 153 0.84 47.40 -3.31
#